data_AF-A0A077RGQ1-F1
#
_entry.id   AF-A0A077RGQ1-F1
#
_cell.length_a   1.000
_cell.length_b   1.000
_cell.length_c   1.000
_cell.angle_alpha   90.00
_cell.angle_beta   90.00
_cell.angle_gamma   90.00
#
_symmetry.space_group_name_H-M   'P 1'
#
loop_
_entity.id
_entity.type
_entity.pdbx_description
1 polymer ?
#
loop_
_entity_poly.entity_id
_entity_poly.type
_entity_poly.pdbx_seq_one_letter_code
_entity_poly.pdbx_strand_id
1 'polypeptide(L)'
;MCVIYLVDEHGIEHEYFFINPKIIRESVHKIYLPQGEGCLSVDRPIYGIVPRNERITVKYKNLYGEEKILKLKGHASIVAQHEIDHLNGVMFFEHIDKVSPLSPPNNATSIY
;
A
#
# COMPACT_ATOMS: atom_id res chain seq x y z
N MET A 1 5.30 -11.99 7.25
CA MET A 1 6.13 -11.69 6.06
C MET A 1 5.20 -11.37 4.92
N CYS A 2 5.61 -10.57 3.94
CA CYS A 2 4.84 -10.37 2.72
C CYS A 2 5.75 -10.37 1.50
N VAL A 3 5.14 -10.63 0.34
CA VAL A 3 5.80 -10.65 -0.95
C VAL A 3 5.07 -9.66 -1.84
N ILE A 4 5.83 -8.84 -2.56
CA ILE A 4 5.28 -7.86 -3.49
C ILE A 4 5.96 -8.09 -4.83
N TYR A 5 5.15 -8.32 -5.86
CA TYR A 5 5.57 -8.36 -7.24
C TYR A 5 4.78 -7.32 -8.02
N LEU A 6 5.46 -6.38 -8.68
CA LEU A 6 4.83 -5.34 -9.47
C LEU A 6 5.68 -4.95 -10.66
N VAL A 7 5.04 -4.49 -11.73
CA VAL A 7 5.70 -3.91 -12.90
C VAL A 7 5.44 -2.41 -12.88
N ASP A 8 6.49 -1.61 -12.93
CA ASP A 8 6.36 -0.16 -12.94
C ASP A 8 6.00 0.41 -14.32
N GLU A 9 5.82 1.72 -14.38
CA GLU A 9 5.48 2.46 -15.61
C GLU A 9 6.54 2.36 -16.72
N HIS A 10 7.76 1.94 -16.40
CA HIS A 10 8.84 1.71 -17.35
C HIS A 10 8.96 0.24 -17.77
N GLY A 11 8.06 -0.63 -17.30
CA GLY A 11 8.10 -2.06 -17.57
C GLY A 11 9.14 -2.79 -16.72
N ILE A 12 9.68 -2.18 -15.66
CA ILE A 12 10.65 -2.83 -14.78
C ILE A 12 9.89 -3.64 -13.73
N GLU A 13 10.25 -4.91 -13.64
CA GLU A 13 9.76 -5.83 -12.62
C GLU A 13 10.44 -5.55 -11.28
N HIS A 14 9.63 -5.42 -10.24
CA HIS A 14 10.06 -5.25 -8.85
C HIS A 14 9.54 -6.42 -8.04
N GLU A 15 10.45 -7.16 -7.43
CA GLU A 15 10.14 -8.25 -6.50
C GLU A 15 10.73 -7.96 -5.12
N TYR A 16 9.88 -7.92 -4.11
CA TYR A 16 10.27 -7.64 -2.74
C TYR A 16 9.81 -8.74 -1.79
N PHE A 17 10.76 -9.31 -1.04
CA PHE A 17 10.51 -10.26 0.04
C PHE A 17 10.73 -9.58 1.38
N PHE A 18 9.65 -9.25 2.06
CA PHE A 18 9.70 -8.54 3.34
C PHE A 18 9.48 -9.47 4.52
N ILE A 19 10.54 -9.69 5.30
CA ILE A 19 10.46 -10.33 6.61
C ILE A 19 10.40 -9.23 7.67
N ASN A 20 9.39 -9.28 8.54
CA ASN A 20 9.09 -8.29 9.58
C ASN A 20 9.15 -6.83 9.09
N PRO A 21 8.46 -6.47 7.99
CA PRO A 21 8.44 -5.10 7.51
C PRO A 21 7.78 -4.17 8.52
N LYS A 22 8.31 -2.95 8.61
CA LYS A 22 7.75 -1.85 9.39
C LYS A 22 7.88 -0.55 8.62
N ILE A 23 6.79 0.19 8.47
CA ILE A 23 6.83 1.57 7.99
C ILE A 23 7.46 2.42 9.09
N ILE A 24 8.60 3.04 8.78
CA ILE A 24 9.36 3.90 9.72
C ILE A 24 9.21 5.39 9.41
N ARG A 25 8.76 5.74 8.20
CA ARG A 25 8.41 7.10 7.78
C ARG A 25 7.31 7.05 6.74
N GLU A 26 6.44 8.04 6.75
CA GLU A 26 5.35 8.19 5.79
C GLU A 26 5.15 9.68 5.43
N SER A 27 4.67 9.95 4.21
CA SER A 27 4.32 11.30 3.78
C SER A 27 3.00 11.76 4.40
N VAL A 28 2.83 13.06 4.60
CA VAL A 28 1.53 13.65 4.93
C VAL A 28 0.60 13.60 3.71
N HIS A 29 1.12 13.84 2.51
CA HIS A 29 0.35 13.71 1.27
C HIS A 29 -0.08 12.26 1.06
N LYS A 30 -1.36 12.08 0.70
CA LYS A 30 -1.97 10.79 0.41
C LYS A 30 -2.26 10.65 -1.07
N ILE A 31 -2.41 9.41 -1.50
CA ILE A 31 -2.85 9.01 -2.84
C ILE A 31 -3.90 7.92 -2.73
N TYR A 32 -4.65 7.71 -3.80
CA TYR A 32 -5.62 6.61 -3.89
C TYR A 32 -5.75 6.12 -5.33
N LEU A 33 -6.24 4.90 -5.48
CA LEU A 33 -6.69 4.35 -6.76
C LEU A 33 -8.14 4.80 -7.01
N PRO A 34 -8.47 5.43 -8.15
CA PRO A 34 -9.83 5.91 -8.43
C PRO A 34 -10.85 4.75 -8.51
N GLN A 35 -10.41 3.56 -8.92
CA GLN A 35 -11.21 2.34 -8.94
C GLN A 35 -11.32 1.64 -7.58
N GLY A 36 -10.65 2.14 -6.53
CA GLY A 36 -10.52 1.48 -5.24
C GLY A 36 -9.45 0.38 -5.23
N GLU A 37 -9.43 -0.41 -4.14
CA GLU A 37 -8.57 -1.60 -4.00
C GLU A 37 -9.42 -2.87 -4.03
N GLY A 38 -8.78 -3.97 -4.43
CA GLY A 38 -9.28 -5.33 -4.23
C GLY A 38 -8.34 -6.12 -3.33
N CYS A 39 -8.80 -7.25 -2.80
CA CYS A 39 -7.98 -8.14 -1.99
C CYS A 39 -8.35 -9.60 -2.30
N LEU A 40 -7.33 -10.46 -2.46
CA LEU A 40 -7.54 -11.90 -2.72
C LEU A 40 -8.28 -12.60 -1.58
N SER A 41 -8.25 -12.04 -0.36
CA SER A 41 -8.97 -12.57 0.81
C SER A 41 -10.42 -12.07 0.91
N VAL A 42 -10.91 -11.31 -0.08
CA VAL A 42 -12.25 -10.69 -0.06
C VAL A 42 -13.02 -11.05 -1.33
N ASP A 43 -13.84 -12.10 -1.23
CA ASP A 43 -14.65 -12.63 -2.34
C ASP A 43 -15.95 -11.84 -2.61
N ARG A 44 -15.90 -10.52 -2.48
CA ARG A 44 -17.04 -9.64 -2.78
C ARG A 44 -16.56 -8.26 -3.22
N PRO A 45 -17.29 -7.56 -4.09
CA PRO A 45 -16.97 -6.19 -4.41
C PRO A 45 -17.16 -5.29 -3.18
N ILE A 46 -16.17 -4.44 -2.90
CA ILE A 46 -16.28 -3.35 -1.94
C ILE A 46 -15.86 -2.08 -2.66
N TYR A 47 -16.78 -1.13 -2.76
CA TYR A 47 -16.56 0.12 -3.46
C TYR A 47 -16.14 1.21 -2.49
N GLY A 48 -15.17 2.01 -2.91
CA GLY A 48 -14.68 3.16 -2.16
C GLY A 48 -13.21 3.41 -2.44
N ILE A 49 -12.80 4.66 -2.25
CA ILE A 49 -11.39 5.02 -2.33
C ILE A 49 -10.66 4.59 -1.05
N VAL A 50 -9.39 4.23 -1.20
CA VAL A 50 -8.54 3.77 -0.11
C VAL A 50 -7.35 4.71 0.00
N PRO A 51 -7.38 5.72 0.90
CA PRO A 51 -6.33 6.72 0.98
C PRO A 51 -5.04 6.18 1.63
N ARG A 52 -3.97 6.06 0.84
CA ARG A 52 -2.64 5.59 1.24
C ARG A 52 -1.63 6.72 1.28
N ASN A 53 -0.58 6.61 2.07
CA ASN A 53 0.49 7.60 2.09
C ASN A 53 1.27 7.51 0.76
N GLU A 54 1.47 8.65 0.08
CA GLU A 54 2.14 8.72 -1.23
C GLU A 54 3.52 8.06 -1.19
N ARG A 55 4.27 8.32 -0.12
CA ARG A 55 5.63 7.84 0.08
C ARG A 55 5.76 7.19 1.44
N ILE A 56 6.40 6.03 1.46
CA ILE A 56 6.74 5.32 2.69
C ILE A 56 8.22 4.92 2.69
N THR A 57 8.80 4.83 3.88
CA THR A 57 10.09 4.18 4.11
C THR A 57 9.84 2.93 4.92
N VAL A 58 10.14 1.77 4.36
CA VAL A 58 9.96 0.46 4.98
C VAL A 58 11.31 -0.05 5.44
N LYS A 59 11.38 -0.42 6.72
CA LYS A 59 12.47 -1.18 7.32
C LYS A 59 12.06 -2.65 7.35
N TYR A 60 12.88 -3.55 6.83
CA TYR A 60 12.57 -4.99 6.77
C TYR A 60 13.84 -5.83 6.80
N LYS A 61 13.70 -7.15 6.92
CA LYS A 61 14.77 -8.12 6.67
C LYS A 61 14.55 -8.81 5.32
N ASN A 62 15.61 -8.99 4.53
CA ASN A 62 15.55 -9.82 3.32
C ASN A 62 15.60 -11.32 3.67
N LEU A 63 15.55 -12.19 2.65
CA LEU A 63 15.61 -13.65 2.81
C LEU A 63 16.91 -14.15 3.47
N TYR A 64 17.97 -13.35 3.44
CA TYR A 64 19.25 -13.64 4.10
C TYR A 64 19.30 -13.14 5.55
N GLY A 65 18.21 -12.55 6.05
CA GLY A 65 18.12 -12.00 7.40
C GLY A 65 18.76 -10.62 7.58
N GLU A 66 19.26 -10.01 6.50
CA GLU A 66 19.90 -8.70 6.52
C GLU A 66 18.86 -7.58 6.63
N GLU A 67 19.13 -6.61 7.49
CA GLU A 67 18.29 -5.42 7.60
C GLU A 67 18.45 -4.50 6.39
N LYS A 68 17.32 -4.11 5.79
CA LYS A 68 17.25 -3.20 4.64
C LYS A 68 16.26 -2.08 4.92
N ILE A 69 16.48 -0.96 4.26
CA ILE A 69 15.59 0.20 4.23
C ILE A 69 15.25 0.48 2.76
N LEU A 70 13.97 0.52 2.43
CA LEU A 70 13.48 0.80 1.08
C LEU A 70 12.51 1.97 1.11
N LYS A 71 12.64 2.87 0.13
CA LYS A 71 11.71 3.97 -0.09
C LYS A 71 10.79 3.59 -1.25
N LEU A 72 9.49 3.63 -1.01
CA LEU A 72 8.46 3.36 -2.01
C LEU A 72 7.61 4.60 -2.22
N LYS A 73 7.09 4.76 -3.45
CA LYS A 73 6.21 5.86 -3.84
C LYS A 73 5.10 5.36 -4.77
N GLY A 74 4.03 6.12 -4.91
CA GLY A 74 2.98 5.84 -5.90
C GLY A 74 2.35 4.46 -5.71
N HIS A 75 2.12 3.74 -6.81
CA HIS A 75 1.48 2.42 -6.77
C HIS A 75 2.21 1.41 -5.88
N ALA A 76 3.55 1.37 -5.90
CA ALA A 76 4.33 0.49 -5.03
C ALA A 76 4.15 0.81 -3.53
N SER A 77 3.93 2.10 -3.20
CA SER A 77 3.60 2.52 -1.84
C SER A 77 2.23 1.98 -1.40
N ILE A 78 1.24 2.01 -2.30
CA ILE A 78 -0.12 1.48 -2.06
C ILE A 78 -0.06 -0.02 -1.76
N VAL A 79 0.55 -0.80 -2.65
CA VAL A 79 0.65 -2.27 -2.51
C VAL A 79 1.39 -2.63 -1.22
N ALA A 80 2.52 -1.97 -0.92
CA ALA A 80 3.24 -2.26 0.31
C ALA A 80 2.46 -1.95 1.58
N GLN A 81 1.69 -0.86 1.61
CA GLN A 81 0.79 -0.56 2.74
C GLN A 81 -0.30 -1.61 2.88
N HIS A 82 -0.92 -2.05 1.78
CA HIS A 82 -1.92 -3.13 1.78
C HIS A 82 -1.37 -4.42 2.40
N GLU A 83 -0.19 -4.85 1.96
CA GLU A 83 0.40 -6.10 2.47
C GLU A 83 0.88 -5.98 3.92
N ILE A 84 1.37 -4.80 4.33
CA ILE A 84 1.77 -4.55 5.73
C ILE A 84 0.55 -4.48 6.65
N ASP A 85 -0.58 -3.96 6.17
CA ASP A 85 -1.84 -3.92 6.92
C ASP A 85 -2.32 -5.33 7.29
N HIS A 86 -2.21 -6.31 6.39
CA HIS A 86 -2.52 -7.72 6.70
C HIS A 86 -1.70 -8.25 7.87
N LEU A 87 -0.43 -7.85 7.99
CA LEU A 87 0.42 -8.25 9.13
C LEU A 87 -0.03 -7.64 10.46
N ASN A 88 -0.78 -6.53 10.40
CA ASN A 88 -1.37 -5.86 11.55
C ASN A 88 -2.86 -6.20 11.73
N GLY A 89 -3.42 -7.12 10.93
CA GLY A 89 -4.83 -7.51 10.98
C GLY A 89 -5.79 -6.43 10.49
N VAL A 90 -5.32 -5.52 9.62
CA VAL A 90 -6.12 -4.44 9.02
C VAL A 90 -6.46 -4.79 7.57
N MET A 91 -7.72 -4.62 7.19
CA MET A 91 -8.20 -4.81 5.83
C MET A 91 -8.34 -3.48 5.09
N PHE A 92 -8.16 -3.48 3.76
CA PHE A 92 -8.22 -2.25 2.95
C PHE A 92 -9.51 -1.44 3.15
N PHE A 93 -10.65 -2.12 3.31
CA PHE A 93 -11.96 -1.49 3.43
C PHE A 93 -12.16 -0.75 4.77
N GLU A 94 -11.27 -0.96 5.75
CA GLU A 94 -11.28 -0.20 6.99
C GLU A 94 -10.77 1.24 6.81
N HIS A 95 -10.03 1.51 5.73
CA HIS A 95 -9.59 2.85 5.37
C HIS A 95 -10.61 3.62 4.51
N ILE A 96 -11.71 2.98 4.10
CA ILE A 96 -12.78 3.63 3.32
C ILE A 96 -13.64 4.46 4.29
N ASP A 97 -13.92 5.71 3.92
CA ASP A 97 -14.82 6.56 4.68
C ASP A 97 -16.25 5.97 4.69
N LYS A 98 -16.82 5.80 5.89
CA LYS A 98 -18.12 5.14 6.08
C LYS A 98 -19.32 6.01 5.65
N VAL A 99 -19.13 7.32 5.55
CA VAL A 99 -20.19 8.29 5.21
C VAL A 99 -20.08 8.67 3.73
N SER A 100 -18.87 8.93 3.25
CA SER A 100 -18.57 9.43 1.91
C SER A 100 -17.47 8.58 1.25
N PRO A 101 -17.76 7.31 0.88
CA PRO A 101 -16.77 6.34 0.42
C PRO A 101 -16.03 6.73 -0.87
N LEU A 102 -16.54 7.71 -1.62
CA LEU A 102 -15.95 8.21 -2.86
C LEU A 102 -15.25 9.57 -2.71
N SER A 103 -15.32 10.18 -1.52
CA SER A 103 -14.78 11.53 -1.29
C SER A 103 -13.35 11.45 -0.76
N PRO A 104 -12.34 11.89 -1.52
CA PRO A 104 -10.96 11.88 -1.05
C PRO A 104 -10.72 12.86 0.09
N PRO A 105 -9.81 12.52 1.02
CA PRO A 105 -9.28 13.50 1.97
C PRO A 105 -8.71 14.72 1.24
N ASN A 106 -8.75 15.89 1.88
CA ASN A 106 -8.25 17.15 1.29
C ASN A 106 -6.78 17.10 0.84
N ASN A 107 -5.97 16.25 1.48
CA ASN A 107 -4.55 16.04 1.19
C ASN A 107 -4.30 14.80 0.31
N ALA A 108 -5.27 14.37 -0.50
CA ALA A 108 -5.15 13.17 -1.31
C ALA A 108 -5.38 13.43 -2.82
N THR A 109 -4.56 12.80 -3.67
CA THR A 109 -4.70 12.87 -5.13
C THR A 109 -4.86 11.48 -5.74
N SER A 110 -5.62 11.38 -6.85
CA SER A 110 -5.67 10.15 -7.66
C SER A 110 -4.28 9.87 -8.24
N ILE A 111 -3.86 8.60 -8.25
CA ILE A 111 -2.85 8.15 -9.22
C ILE A 111 -3.65 7.67 -10.44
N TYR A 112 -3.32 8.14 -11.65
CA TYR A 112 -4.13 8.18 -12.87
C TYR A 112 -5.03 9.41 -12.99
#